data_AF-A0A1Q9NC24-F1
#
_entry.id   AF-A0A1Q9NC24-F1
#
_cell.length_a   1.000
_cell.length_b   1.000
_cell.length_c   1.000
_cell.angle_alpha   90.00
_cell.angle_beta   90.00
_cell.angle_gamma   90.00
#
_symmetry.space_group_name_H-M   'P 1'
#
loop_
_entity.id
_entity.type
_entity.pdbx_description
1 polymer ?
#
loop_
_entity_poly.entity_id
_entity_poly.type
_entity_poly.pdbx_seq_one_letter_code
_entity_poly.pdbx_strand_id
1 'polypeptide(L)'
;MYRVIANSIVGISTRYGSIRNDEGFDISELIKLQNQFGDKLIDKFDNVEVPEKLFEIPCDLLIPGARTGVLTEKIANSIINFSKPKAIVPVSNAPYT
;
A
#
# COMPACT_ATOMS: atom_id res chain seq x y z
N MET A 1 18.06 12.58 -11.41
CA MET A 1 16.59 12.57 -11.63
C MET A 1 16.20 11.14 -11.91
N TYR A 2 15.53 10.46 -10.99
CA TYR A 2 15.02 9.09 -11.21
C TYR A 2 13.53 9.19 -11.52
N ARG A 3 13.08 8.52 -12.58
CA ARG A 3 11.67 8.44 -12.96
C ARG A 3 11.19 7.03 -12.64
N VAL A 4 10.28 6.93 -11.69
CA VAL A 4 9.59 5.69 -11.37
C VAL A 4 8.35 5.63 -12.26
N ILE A 5 8.26 4.63 -13.13
CA ILE A 5 7.05 4.31 -13.88
C ILE A 5 6.45 3.08 -13.20
N ALA A 6 5.49 3.28 -12.31
CA ALA A 6 4.69 2.18 -11.79
C ALA A 6 3.64 1.82 -12.84
N ASN A 7 3.68 0.59 -13.35
CA ASN A 7 2.74 0.13 -14.38
C ASN A 7 1.35 -0.18 -13.80
N SER A 8 1.25 -0.50 -12.51
CA SER A 8 -0.01 -0.81 -11.83
C SER A 8 0.11 -0.65 -10.31
N ILE A 9 -0.99 -0.28 -9.65
CA ILE A 9 -1.11 -0.36 -8.19
C ILE A 9 -1.78 -1.70 -7.88
N VAL A 10 -1.12 -2.56 -7.12
CA VAL A 10 -1.63 -3.90 -6.78
C VAL A 10 -2.15 -4.03 -5.35
N GLY A 11 -1.90 -3.02 -4.51
CA GLY A 11 -2.36 -3.01 -3.14
C GLY A 11 -2.44 -1.59 -2.57
N ILE A 12 -3.46 -1.35 -1.75
CA ILE A 12 -3.68 -0.07 -1.05
C ILE A 12 -4.16 -0.38 0.36
N SER A 13 -3.75 0.42 1.35
CA SER A 13 -4.34 0.39 2.67
C SER A 13 -4.75 1.78 3.15
N THR A 14 -5.75 1.79 4.02
CA THR A 14 -6.17 2.95 4.81
C THR A 14 -6.23 2.53 6.27
N ARG A 15 -6.71 3.41 7.16
CA ARG A 15 -6.93 3.03 8.56
C ARG A 15 -8.01 1.95 8.75
N TYR A 16 -8.82 1.68 7.73
CA TYR A 16 -9.95 0.74 7.81
C TYR A 16 -9.63 -0.66 7.27
N GLY A 17 -8.55 -0.81 6.51
CA GLY A 17 -8.16 -2.09 5.96
C GLY A 17 -7.18 -1.95 4.81
N SER A 18 -6.90 -3.08 4.16
CA SER A 18 -6.15 -3.14 2.91
C SER A 18 -6.87 -3.97 1.87
N ILE A 19 -6.60 -3.68 0.61
CA ILE A 19 -7.13 -4.39 -0.56
C ILE A 19 -5.97 -4.78 -1.47
N ARG A 20 -6.15 -5.90 -2.17
CA ARG A 20 -5.22 -6.45 -3.15
C ARG A 20 -5.92 -6.67 -4.48
N ASN A 21 -5.25 -6.34 -5.57
CA ASN A 21 -5.64 -6.73 -6.91
C ASN A 21 -4.37 -7.06 -7.73
N ASP A 22 -4.17 -8.34 -8.03
CA ASP A 22 -2.99 -8.81 -8.77
C ASP A 22 -2.98 -8.35 -10.23
N GLU A 23 -4.14 -8.03 -10.79
CA GLU A 23 -4.28 -7.47 -12.14
C GLU A 23 -4.03 -5.94 -12.15
N GLY A 24 -3.99 -5.32 -10.97
CA GLY A 24 -3.82 -3.89 -10.79
C GLY A 24 -5.14 -3.12 -10.78
N PHE A 25 -5.18 -2.03 -10.02
CA PHE A 25 -6.34 -1.15 -9.94
C PHE A 25 -6.33 -0.06 -11.03
N ASP A 26 -7.52 0.31 -11.51
CA ASP A 26 -7.71 1.54 -12.29
C ASP A 26 -7.54 2.76 -11.37
N ILE A 27 -6.47 3.53 -11.62
CA ILE A 27 -6.13 4.70 -10.82
C ILE A 27 -7.22 5.78 -10.87
N SER A 28 -7.86 5.95 -12.02
CA SER A 28 -8.91 6.96 -12.20
C SER A 28 -10.15 6.60 -11.40
N GLU A 29 -10.49 5.32 -11.32
CA GLU A 29 -11.57 4.84 -10.47
C GLU A 29 -11.23 4.99 -8.98
N LEU A 30 -10.02 4.61 -8.58
CA LEU A 30 -9.55 4.78 -7.20
C LEU A 30 -9.61 6.25 -6.74
N ILE A 31 -9.18 7.19 -7.59
CA ILE A 31 -9.25 8.62 -7.27
C ILE A 31 -10.71 9.07 -7.12
N LYS A 32 -11.64 8.59 -7.98
CA LYS A 32 -13.07 8.89 -7.83
C LYS A 32 -13.64 8.36 -6.51
N LEU A 33 -13.34 7.10 -6.17
CA LEU A 33 -13.77 6.49 -4.92
C LEU A 33 -13.19 7.20 -3.70
N GLN A 34 -11.90 7.57 -3.74
CA GLN A 34 -11.26 8.35 -2.68
C GLN A 34 -11.91 9.72 -2.51
N ASN A 35 -12.19 10.43 -3.60
CA ASN A 35 -12.86 11.74 -3.53
C ASN A 35 -14.28 11.64 -2.93
N GLN A 36 -14.98 10.54 -3.18
CA GLN A 36 -16.35 10.35 -2.71
C GLN A 36 -16.43 9.79 -1.28
N PHE A 37 -15.55 8.86 -0.91
CA PHE A 37 -15.65 8.08 0.33
C PHE A 37 -14.47 8.29 1.28
N GLY A 38 -13.42 9.01 0.86
CA GLY A 38 -12.17 9.14 1.60
C GLY A 38 -11.56 7.78 1.90
N ASP A 39 -11.03 7.60 3.11
CA ASP A 39 -10.43 6.34 3.57
C ASP A 39 -11.39 5.14 3.56
N LYS A 40 -12.71 5.39 3.56
CA LYS A 40 -13.74 4.34 3.48
C LYS A 40 -13.96 3.81 2.05
N LEU A 41 -13.17 4.25 1.08
CA LEU A 41 -13.16 3.63 -0.26
C LEU A 41 -12.92 2.11 -0.18
N ILE A 42 -12.16 1.66 0.83
CA ILE A 42 -11.86 0.25 1.08
C ILE A 42 -13.15 -0.57 1.27
N ASP A 43 -14.20 0.01 1.87
CA ASP A 43 -15.49 -0.65 2.11
C ASP A 43 -16.30 -0.91 0.80
N LYS A 44 -15.77 -0.49 -0.36
CA LYS A 44 -16.35 -0.73 -1.69
C LYS A 44 -15.82 -1.99 -2.37
N PHE A 45 -14.94 -2.72 -1.69
CA PHE A 45 -14.35 -3.96 -2.17
C PHE A 45 -14.76 -5.11 -1.25
N ASP A 46 -14.94 -6.31 -1.80
CA ASP A 46 -15.43 -7.46 -1.02
C ASP A 46 -14.35 -8.15 -0.17
N ASN A 47 -13.07 -7.98 -0.53
CA ASN A 47 -11.93 -8.69 0.06
C ASN A 47 -11.05 -7.76 0.91
N VAL A 48 -11.66 -7.06 1.87
CA VAL A 48 -10.94 -6.17 2.78
C VAL A 48 -10.22 -6.98 3.85
N GLU A 49 -8.91 -6.77 3.93
CA GLU A 49 -8.03 -7.35 4.93
C GLU A 49 -7.61 -6.31 5.96
N VAL A 50 -6.94 -6.73 7.03
CA VAL A 50 -6.33 -5.78 7.98
C VAL A 50 -5.23 -4.94 7.29
N PRO A 51 -4.99 -3.68 7.71
CA PRO A 51 -4.05 -2.79 7.00
C PRO A 51 -2.63 -3.34 6.84
N GLU A 52 -2.15 -4.10 7.82
CA GLU A 52 -0.81 -4.69 7.84
C GLU A 52 -0.60 -5.75 6.76
N LYS A 53 -1.67 -6.35 6.22
CA LYS A 53 -1.59 -7.33 5.13
C LYS A 53 -1.04 -6.73 3.84
N LEU A 54 -1.12 -5.41 3.68
CA LEU A 54 -0.47 -4.69 2.57
C LEU A 54 1.03 -5.03 2.46
N PHE A 55 1.73 -5.20 3.58
CA PHE A 55 3.17 -5.46 3.61
C PHE A 55 3.55 -6.88 3.18
N GLU A 56 2.56 -7.76 3.01
CA GLU A 56 2.75 -9.12 2.52
C GLU A 56 2.55 -9.22 1.00
N ILE A 57 1.99 -8.19 0.35
CA ILE A 57 1.65 -8.21 -1.08
C ILE A 57 2.93 -8.08 -1.93
N PRO A 58 3.24 -9.05 -2.82
CA PRO A 58 4.37 -8.96 -3.73
C PRO A 58 4.30 -7.68 -4.58
N CYS A 59 5.39 -6.91 -4.60
CA CYS A 59 5.46 -5.69 -5.39
C CYS A 59 6.92 -5.38 -5.75
N ASP A 60 7.11 -4.56 -6.79
CA ASP A 60 8.43 -4.00 -7.08
C ASP A 60 8.76 -2.81 -6.18
N LEU A 61 7.73 -2.06 -5.81
CA LEU A 61 7.84 -0.79 -5.10
C LEU A 61 6.85 -0.75 -3.94
N LEU A 62 7.38 -0.51 -2.74
CA LEU A 62 6.57 -0.29 -1.54
C LEU A 62 6.65 1.19 -1.14
N ILE A 63 5.50 1.86 -1.05
CA ILE A 63 5.42 3.30 -0.77
C ILE A 63 4.69 3.52 0.56
N PRO A 64 5.41 3.55 1.71
CA PRO A 64 4.81 3.91 2.99
C PRO A 64 4.59 5.43 3.06
N GLY A 65 3.31 5.83 3.12
CA GLY A 65 2.91 7.23 3.12
C GLY A 65 1.86 7.64 4.15
N ALA A 66 1.40 6.72 5.00
CA ALA A 66 0.28 7.01 5.90
C ALA A 66 0.69 7.69 7.20
N ARG A 67 1.58 7.07 8.00
CA ARG A 67 1.96 7.52 9.34
C ARG A 67 3.47 7.40 9.57
N THR A 68 3.94 7.93 10.68
CA THR A 68 5.30 7.70 11.18
C THR A 68 5.40 6.31 11.82
N GLY A 69 6.58 5.70 11.83
CA GLY A 69 6.86 4.44 12.54
C GLY A 69 6.05 3.21 12.12
N VAL A 70 5.55 3.15 10.88
CA VAL A 70 4.77 2.01 10.36
C VAL A 70 5.65 0.78 10.10
N LEU A 71 6.91 1.02 9.70
CA LEU A 71 7.90 -0.01 9.44
C LEU A 71 8.60 -0.38 10.75
N THR A 72 7.90 -1.18 11.55
CA THR A 72 8.45 -1.85 12.74
C THR A 72 9.27 -3.08 12.35
N GLU A 73 10.05 -3.66 13.27
CA GLU A 73 10.80 -4.91 13.03
C GLU A 73 9.89 -6.06 12.56
N LYS A 74 8.69 -6.18 13.12
CA LYS A 74 7.69 -7.16 12.69
C LYS A 74 7.29 -6.95 11.23
N ILE A 75 7.02 -5.71 10.84
CA ILE A 75 6.66 -5.37 9.46
C ILE A 75 7.85 -5.57 8.51
N ALA A 76 9.06 -5.21 8.94
CA ALA A 76 10.28 -5.47 8.17
C ALA A 76 10.45 -6.97 7.88
N ASN A 77 10.21 -7.84 8.87
CA ASN A 77 10.20 -9.28 8.67
C ASN A 77 9.16 -9.72 7.64
N SER A 78 7.95 -9.15 7.67
CA SER A 78 6.95 -9.43 6.63
C SER A 78 7.41 -8.98 5.25
N ILE A 79 8.03 -7.80 5.15
CA ILE A 79 8.52 -7.27 3.87
C ILE A 79 9.61 -8.16 3.28
N ILE A 80 10.57 -8.59 4.09
CA ILE A 80 11.68 -9.44 3.67
C ILE A 80 11.20 -10.83 3.24
N ASN A 81 10.19 -11.38 3.93
CA ASN A 81 9.76 -12.76 3.69
C ASN A 81 8.66 -12.89 2.61
N PHE A 82 7.81 -11.88 2.46
CA PHE A 82 6.61 -11.96 1.61
C PHE A 82 6.64 -10.97 0.43
N SER A 83 6.61 -9.65 0.68
CA SER A 83 6.43 -8.67 -0.41
C SER A 83 7.67 -8.42 -1.26
N LYS A 84 8.88 -8.51 -0.66
CA LYS A 84 10.19 -8.46 -1.30
C LYS A 84 10.35 -7.35 -2.36
N PRO A 85 10.04 -6.08 -2.02
CA PRO A 85 10.16 -4.98 -2.96
C PRO A 85 11.61 -4.75 -3.39
N LYS A 86 11.78 -4.34 -4.64
CA LYS A 86 13.09 -3.88 -5.18
C LYS A 86 13.49 -2.55 -4.56
N ALA A 87 12.51 -1.72 -4.21
CA ALA A 87 12.75 -0.49 -3.47
C ALA A 87 11.59 -0.15 -2.52
N ILE A 88 11.95 0.41 -1.37
CA ILE A 88 11.01 1.06 -0.46
C ILE A 88 11.20 2.57 -0.64
N VAL A 89 10.12 3.29 -0.96
CA VAL A 89 10.13 4.72 -1.26
C VAL A 89 9.25 5.44 -0.24
N PRO A 90 9.81 5.85 0.90
CA PRO A 90 9.01 6.46 1.94
C PRO A 90 8.62 7.89 1.57
N VAL A 91 7.34 8.22 1.77
CA VAL A 91 6.78 9.55 1.48
C VAL A 91 6.17 10.22 2.71
N SER A 92 6.02 9.50 3.83
CA SER A 92 5.76 10.10 5.14
C SER A 92 7.07 10.45 5.87
N ASN A 93 6.98 11.34 6.87
CA ASN A 93 8.11 11.64 7.76
C ASN A 93 8.42 10.43 8.65
N ALA A 94 9.68 10.00 8.73
CA ALA A 94 10.16 8.92 9.60
C ALA A 94 9.19 7.70 9.70
N PRO A 95 8.95 6.97 8.59
CA PRO A 95 8.05 5.81 8.59
C PRO A 95 8.65 4.57 9.25
N TYR A 96 9.92 4.60 9.63
CA TYR A 96 10.64 3.53 10.30
C TYR A 96 10.91 3.89 11.76
N THR A 97 11.05 2.86 12.60
CA THR A 97 11.45 2.95 14.00
C THR A 97 12.83 2.36 14.21
#